data_AF-A0A1G9REE3-F1
#
_entry.id   AF-A0A1G9REE3-F1
#
_cell.length_a   1.000
_cell.length_b   1.000
_cell.length_c   1.000
_cell.angle_alpha   90.00
_cell.angle_beta   90.00
_cell.angle_gamma   90.00
#
_symmetry.space_group_name_H-M   'P 1'
#
loop_
_entity.id
_entity.type
_entity.pdbx_description
1 polymer ?
#
loop_
_entity_poly.entity_id
_entity_poly.type
_entity_poly.pdbx_seq_one_letter_code
_entity_poly.pdbx_strand_id
1 'polypeptide(L)'
;MALSPYGPHGPLIGKVGKLVSYVLKGRVVTRSLGPKRTKHSKNQLANYQAMAVTMKLLSNMTSFINSSFEIEARGTIKNQHNLATSYNKKQALKGEYPDISVDYSKVVLSYGKLKIAENLKMVKTDTGLKISWDTTGGQANDMVMIMVHHPVDGESRDHLNACRRDVGTHFILLDKDRLEQQLEVYICFKSADGKQISNSVYLGNLNGETYSLEVQKEKEKYVVLKNRFDQVSAEYFRIMELRISASIDNKAFRNLEKEYEVLKEKLKYMPGKPG
;
A
#
# COMPACT_ATOMS: atom_id res chain seq x y z
N MET A 1 -24.67 -20.67 20.03
CA MET A 1 -25.18 -21.99 19.62
C MET A 1 -24.24 -22.53 18.55
N ALA A 2 -23.88 -23.81 18.62
CA ALA A 2 -23.10 -24.50 17.60
C ALA A 2 -23.99 -25.55 16.94
N LEU A 3 -23.74 -25.81 15.65
CA LEU A 3 -24.41 -26.80 14.83
C LEU A 3 -23.57 -28.08 14.81
N SER A 4 -24.23 -29.24 14.69
CA SER A 4 -23.55 -30.53 14.49
C SER A 4 -23.89 -31.11 13.11
N PRO A 5 -23.40 -30.50 12.00
CA PRO A 5 -23.75 -30.97 10.66
C PRO A 5 -23.17 -32.35 10.32
N TYR A 6 -22.19 -32.84 11.10
CA TYR A 6 -21.50 -34.12 10.89
C TYR A 6 -22.02 -35.24 11.81
N GLY A 7 -23.24 -35.10 12.32
CA GLY A 7 -23.88 -36.08 13.21
C GLY A 7 -23.50 -35.93 14.68
N PRO A 8 -23.98 -36.83 15.56
CA PRO A 8 -23.88 -36.68 17.02
C PRO A 8 -22.45 -36.75 17.58
N HIS A 9 -21.56 -37.51 16.93
CA HIS A 9 -20.16 -37.65 17.30
C HIS A 9 -19.22 -36.81 16.41
N GLY A 10 -19.79 -36.00 15.53
CA GLY A 10 -19.04 -35.16 14.61
C GLY A 10 -18.55 -33.86 15.26
N PRO A 11 -17.63 -33.14 14.61
CA PRO A 11 -17.18 -31.84 15.09
C PRO A 11 -18.32 -30.82 15.08
N LEU A 12 -18.48 -30.11 16.19
CA LEU A 12 -19.39 -28.98 16.30
C LEU A 12 -18.85 -27.80 15.48
N ILE A 13 -19.72 -27.11 14.75
CA ILE A 13 -19.44 -25.91 13.97
C ILE A 13 -20.15 -24.71 14.61
N GLY A 14 -19.40 -23.67 14.96
CA GLY A 14 -19.89 -22.51 15.69
C GLY A 14 -19.28 -22.40 17.09
N LYS A 15 -19.95 -21.66 17.96
CA LYS A 15 -19.42 -21.32 19.30
C LYS A 15 -19.95 -22.25 20.38
N VAL A 16 -19.04 -22.88 21.10
CA VAL A 16 -19.29 -23.70 22.31
C VAL A 16 -18.43 -23.15 23.45
N GLY A 17 -19.05 -22.46 24.41
CA GLY A 17 -18.33 -21.79 25.49
C GLY A 17 -17.28 -20.79 24.97
N LYS A 18 -16.01 -21.02 25.30
CA LYS A 18 -14.86 -20.22 24.83
C LYS A 18 -14.23 -20.76 23.54
N LEU A 19 -14.75 -21.83 22.95
CA LEU A 19 -14.25 -22.39 21.70
C LEU A 19 -15.14 -21.97 20.53
N VAL A 20 -14.50 -21.72 19.39
CA VAL A 20 -15.16 -21.46 18.11
C VAL A 20 -14.55 -22.39 17.07
N SER A 21 -15.40 -23.22 16.48
CA SER A 21 -15.04 -24.21 15.48
C SER A 21 -15.64 -23.84 14.13
N TYR A 22 -14.90 -24.02 13.04
CA TYR A 22 -15.37 -23.72 11.68
C TYR A 22 -14.62 -24.57 10.66
N VAL A 23 -15.19 -24.71 9.46
CA VAL A 23 -14.55 -25.42 8.35
C VAL A 23 -13.70 -24.43 7.56
N LEU A 24 -12.40 -24.71 7.44
CA LEU A 24 -11.44 -23.95 6.65
C LEU A 24 -10.83 -24.88 5.60
N LYS A 25 -11.15 -24.62 4.32
CA LYS A 25 -10.65 -25.43 3.18
C LYS A 25 -10.84 -26.94 3.41
N GLY A 26 -12.03 -27.35 3.85
CA GLY A 26 -12.37 -28.75 4.12
C GLY A 26 -11.82 -29.34 5.43
N ARG A 27 -11.07 -28.58 6.22
CA ARG A 27 -10.56 -29.00 7.54
C ARG A 27 -11.32 -28.32 8.66
N VAL A 28 -11.65 -29.06 9.72
CA VAL A 28 -12.25 -28.47 10.92
C VAL A 28 -11.16 -27.81 11.74
N VAL A 29 -11.33 -26.52 12.02
CA VAL A 29 -10.41 -25.72 12.83
C VAL A 29 -11.15 -25.21 14.05
N THR A 30 -10.62 -25.52 15.23
CA THR A 30 -11.14 -25.05 16.52
C THR A 30 -10.16 -24.07 17.14
N ARG A 31 -10.64 -22.91 17.60
CA ARG A 31 -9.83 -21.92 18.31
C ARG A 31 -10.50 -21.40 19.56
N SER A 32 -9.70 -20.99 20.53
CA SER A 32 -10.18 -20.29 21.73
C SER A 32 -10.48 -18.83 21.42
N LEU A 33 -11.55 -18.30 22.04
CA LEU A 33 -11.88 -16.89 22.00
C LEU A 33 -10.87 -16.13 22.87
N GLY A 34 -10.15 -15.19 22.24
CA GLY A 34 -9.21 -14.32 22.94
C GLY A 34 -9.92 -13.29 23.84
N PRO A 35 -9.21 -12.71 24.82
CA PRO A 35 -9.75 -11.64 25.66
C PRO A 35 -10.08 -10.41 24.80
N LYS A 36 -11.23 -9.78 25.06
CA LYS A 36 -11.62 -8.53 24.41
C LYS A 36 -10.78 -7.38 24.98
N ARG A 37 -9.82 -6.88 24.21
CA ARG A 37 -9.05 -5.67 24.57
C ARG A 37 -9.69 -4.46 23.90
N THR A 38 -9.93 -3.39 24.67
CA THR A 38 -10.57 -2.15 24.19
C THR A 38 -9.57 -1.09 23.76
N LYS A 39 -8.32 -1.14 24.24
CA LYS A 39 -7.24 -0.21 23.88
C LYS A 39 -6.15 -0.93 23.09
N HIS A 40 -5.77 -0.35 21.96
CA HIS A 40 -4.68 -0.84 21.12
C HIS A 40 -3.37 -0.11 21.43
N SER A 41 -2.26 -0.84 21.45
CA SER A 41 -0.93 -0.22 21.57
C SER A 41 -0.51 0.44 20.26
N LYS A 42 0.45 1.36 20.30
CA LYS A 42 1.01 2.01 19.10
C LYS A 42 1.48 0.97 18.07
N ASN A 43 2.15 -0.10 18.51
CA ASN A 43 2.61 -1.18 17.63
C ASN A 43 1.45 -1.96 16.98
N GLN A 44 0.33 -2.13 17.69
CA GLN A 44 -0.86 -2.76 17.12
C GLN A 44 -1.49 -1.87 16.04
N LEU A 45 -1.61 -0.56 16.31
CA LEU A 45 -2.13 0.41 15.36
C LEU A 45 -1.23 0.51 14.12
N ALA A 46 0.10 0.53 14.30
CA ALA A 46 1.06 0.48 13.20
C ALA A 46 0.87 -0.78 12.34
N ASN A 47 0.72 -1.94 12.97
CA ASN A 47 0.46 -3.19 12.25
C ASN A 47 -0.89 -3.21 11.50
N TYR A 48 -1.92 -2.59 12.06
CA TYR A 48 -3.23 -2.45 11.41
C TYR A 48 -3.17 -1.51 10.22
N GLN A 49 -2.51 -0.36 10.36
CA GLN A 49 -2.30 0.56 9.24
C GLN A 49 -1.46 -0.08 8.14
N ALA A 50 -0.34 -0.73 8.48
CA ALA A 50 0.48 -1.47 7.53
C ALA A 50 -0.34 -2.51 6.74
N MET A 51 -1.23 -3.23 7.44
CA MET A 51 -2.14 -4.17 6.79
C MET A 51 -3.15 -3.46 5.88
N ALA A 52 -3.77 -2.37 6.33
CA ALA A 52 -4.75 -1.62 5.56
C ALA A 52 -4.13 -1.04 4.27
N VAL A 53 -2.94 -0.45 4.37
CA VAL A 53 -2.19 0.08 3.22
C VAL A 53 -1.84 -1.04 2.24
N THR A 54 -1.35 -2.18 2.73
CA THR A 54 -1.03 -3.33 1.88
C THR A 54 -2.28 -3.87 1.18
N MET A 55 -3.40 -4.00 1.89
CA MET A 55 -4.65 -4.51 1.32
C MET A 55 -5.22 -3.56 0.27
N LYS A 56 -5.16 -2.24 0.51
CA LYS A 56 -5.60 -1.22 -0.45
C LYS A 56 -4.79 -1.29 -1.75
N LEU A 57 -3.49 -1.54 -1.66
CA LEU A 57 -2.63 -1.73 -2.84
C LEU A 57 -3.02 -2.99 -3.62
N LEU A 58 -3.09 -4.15 -2.92
CA LEU A 58 -3.21 -5.44 -3.59
C LEU A 58 -4.62 -5.76 -4.08
N SER A 59 -5.66 -5.16 -3.50
CA SER A 59 -7.06 -5.44 -3.89
C SER A 59 -7.31 -5.18 -5.37
N ASN A 60 -6.67 -4.14 -5.93
CA ASN A 60 -6.82 -3.75 -7.33
C ASN A 60 -5.85 -4.49 -8.26
N MET A 61 -5.05 -5.41 -7.73
CA MET A 61 -4.08 -6.24 -8.46
C MET A 61 -4.40 -7.75 -8.37
N THR A 62 -5.61 -8.08 -7.91
CA THR A 62 -5.99 -9.46 -7.54
C THR A 62 -5.84 -10.46 -8.69
N SER A 63 -6.24 -10.09 -9.91
CA SER A 63 -6.13 -10.94 -11.10
C SER A 63 -4.68 -11.32 -11.40
N PHE A 64 -3.80 -10.31 -11.44
CA PHE A 64 -2.35 -10.50 -11.61
C PHE A 64 -1.75 -11.36 -10.50
N ILE A 65 -2.04 -11.05 -9.23
CA ILE A 65 -1.55 -11.79 -8.06
C ILE A 65 -1.98 -13.25 -8.11
N ASN A 66 -3.23 -13.52 -8.50
CA ASN A 66 -3.75 -14.88 -8.60
C ASN A 66 -3.01 -15.71 -9.64
N SER A 67 -2.65 -15.11 -10.78
CA SER A 67 -1.87 -15.77 -11.84
C SER A 67 -0.39 -15.92 -11.46
N SER A 68 0.18 -14.94 -10.76
CA SER A 68 1.61 -14.86 -10.49
C SER A 68 2.06 -15.69 -9.29
N PHE A 69 1.29 -15.68 -8.20
CA PHE A 69 1.59 -16.45 -6.99
C PHE A 69 0.97 -17.86 -7.00
N GLU A 70 0.35 -18.27 -8.10
CA GLU A 70 -0.26 -19.60 -8.24
C GLU A 70 0.75 -20.73 -7.95
N ILE A 71 1.94 -20.63 -8.54
CA ILE A 71 2.99 -21.65 -8.42
C ILE A 71 3.49 -21.74 -6.97
N GLU A 72 3.69 -20.60 -6.30
CA GLU A 72 4.14 -20.57 -4.91
C GLU A 72 3.05 -21.03 -3.93
N ALA A 73 1.77 -20.75 -4.23
CA ALA A 73 0.66 -21.21 -3.42
C ALA A 73 0.44 -22.73 -3.54
N ARG A 74 0.79 -23.31 -4.68
CA ARG A 74 0.57 -24.74 -4.98
C ARG A 74 1.22 -25.65 -3.94
N GLY A 75 0.45 -26.59 -3.42
CA GLY A 75 0.93 -27.53 -2.38
C GLY A 75 1.02 -26.91 -0.97
N THR A 76 0.64 -25.64 -0.79
CA THR A 76 0.59 -24.99 0.52
C THR A 76 -0.83 -24.76 1.00
N ILE A 77 -0.99 -24.44 2.28
CA ILE A 77 -2.29 -24.01 2.84
C ILE A 77 -2.60 -22.54 2.58
N LYS A 78 -1.64 -21.76 2.08
CA LYS A 78 -1.79 -20.32 1.81
C LYS A 78 -2.55 -20.09 0.51
N ASN A 79 -3.14 -18.91 0.33
CA ASN A 79 -3.65 -18.48 -0.98
C ASN A 79 -2.67 -17.44 -1.56
N GLN A 80 -2.83 -17.18 -2.86
CA GLN A 80 -2.00 -16.25 -3.63
C GLN A 80 -1.97 -14.86 -2.99
N HIS A 81 -3.15 -14.34 -2.64
CA HIS A 81 -3.27 -13.02 -2.02
C HIS A 81 -2.55 -12.91 -0.66
N ASN A 82 -2.57 -13.95 0.18
CA ASN A 82 -1.85 -13.96 1.46
C ASN A 82 -0.34 -14.02 1.26
N LEU A 83 0.14 -14.72 0.23
CA LEU A 83 1.55 -14.71 -0.14
C LEU A 83 1.98 -13.31 -0.56
N ALA A 84 1.27 -12.70 -1.51
CA ALA A 84 1.54 -11.33 -1.95
C ALA A 84 1.50 -10.33 -0.78
N THR A 85 0.50 -10.45 0.11
CA THR A 85 0.41 -9.63 1.33
C THR A 85 1.63 -9.83 2.23
N SER A 86 2.09 -11.07 2.42
CA SER A 86 3.24 -11.39 3.26
C SER A 86 4.54 -10.76 2.74
N TYR A 87 4.78 -10.78 1.43
CA TYR A 87 5.96 -10.14 0.82
C TYR A 87 5.87 -8.61 0.94
N ASN A 88 4.78 -8.02 0.45
CA ASN A 88 4.64 -6.57 0.35
C ASN A 88 4.57 -5.88 1.71
N LYS A 89 3.86 -6.44 2.68
CA LYS A 89 3.79 -5.84 4.02
C LYS A 89 5.16 -5.76 4.71
N LYS A 90 6.09 -6.67 4.37
CA LYS A 90 7.43 -6.70 4.95
C LYS A 90 8.43 -5.82 4.22
N GLN A 91 8.29 -5.66 2.90
CA GLN A 91 9.33 -5.08 2.04
C GLN A 91 8.91 -3.76 1.40
N ALA A 92 7.62 -3.58 1.11
CA ALA A 92 7.10 -2.51 0.27
C ALA A 92 6.43 -1.38 1.06
N LEU A 93 6.66 -1.29 2.37
CA LEU A 93 6.13 -0.21 3.21
C LEU A 93 7.26 0.71 3.66
N LYS A 94 6.98 2.01 3.67
CA LYS A 94 7.86 3.06 4.19
C LYS A 94 7.11 3.95 5.19
N GLY A 95 7.87 4.69 6.01
CA GLY A 95 7.35 5.55 7.06
C GLY A 95 7.05 4.82 8.37
N GLU A 96 6.52 5.56 9.34
CA GLU A 96 6.11 5.05 10.66
C GLU A 96 4.69 5.47 10.97
N TYR A 97 4.00 4.73 11.84
CA TYR A 97 2.64 5.09 12.26
C TYR A 97 2.59 6.50 12.87
N PRO A 98 1.65 7.37 12.43
CA PRO A 98 0.47 7.10 11.59
C PRO A 98 0.64 7.40 10.09
N ASP A 99 1.86 7.51 9.58
CA ASP A 99 2.18 7.95 8.21
C ASP A 99 2.84 6.82 7.40
N ILE A 100 2.28 5.61 7.46
CA ILE A 100 2.75 4.46 6.68
C ILE A 100 2.23 4.56 5.24
N SER A 101 3.13 4.43 4.27
CA SER A 101 2.81 4.47 2.84
C SER A 101 3.53 3.36 2.06
N VAL A 102 3.18 3.18 0.79
CA VAL A 102 3.79 2.18 -0.09
C VAL A 102 5.09 2.73 -0.68
N ASP A 103 6.15 1.92 -0.66
CA ASP A 103 7.33 2.09 -1.48
C ASP A 103 7.19 1.23 -2.74
N TYR A 104 6.70 1.84 -3.83
CA TYR A 104 6.40 1.16 -5.08
C TYR A 104 7.62 0.44 -5.68
N SER A 105 8.82 0.98 -5.48
CA SER A 105 10.06 0.36 -5.97
C SER A 105 10.35 -1.02 -5.37
N LYS A 106 9.75 -1.33 -4.21
CA LYS A 106 9.94 -2.59 -3.46
C LYS A 106 8.71 -3.50 -3.52
N VAL A 107 7.68 -3.15 -4.28
CA VAL A 107 6.48 -3.98 -4.44
C VAL A 107 6.84 -5.25 -5.20
N VAL A 108 6.42 -6.39 -4.63
CA VAL A 108 6.62 -7.73 -5.19
C VAL A 108 5.27 -8.26 -5.67
N LEU A 109 5.10 -8.34 -6.99
CA LEU A 109 3.88 -8.85 -7.62
C LEU A 109 4.02 -10.27 -8.14
N SER A 110 5.24 -10.79 -8.29
CA SER A 110 5.50 -12.19 -8.60
C SER A 110 6.80 -12.65 -7.96
N TYR A 111 6.86 -13.93 -7.61
CA TYR A 111 8.02 -14.55 -6.99
C TYR A 111 8.25 -15.95 -7.58
N GLY A 112 9.45 -16.20 -8.11
CA GLY A 112 9.75 -17.45 -8.79
C GLY A 112 11.18 -17.55 -9.30
N LYS A 113 11.44 -18.62 -10.08
CA LYS A 113 12.80 -19.04 -10.48
C LYS A 113 13.11 -18.80 -11.96
N LEU A 114 12.13 -18.42 -12.77
CA LEU A 114 12.39 -18.12 -14.18
C LEU A 114 13.27 -16.88 -14.28
N LYS A 115 14.32 -16.93 -15.10
CA LYS A 115 15.23 -15.79 -15.26
C LYS A 115 14.50 -14.64 -15.97
N ILE A 116 14.69 -13.44 -15.42
CA ILE A 116 14.17 -12.19 -15.98
C ILE A 116 14.94 -11.83 -17.26
N ALA A 117 14.29 -11.07 -18.16
CA ALA A 117 14.98 -10.43 -19.27
C ALA A 117 15.92 -9.32 -18.77
N GLU A 118 16.97 -9.05 -19.54
CA GLU A 118 17.93 -7.97 -19.30
C GLU A 118 17.52 -6.71 -20.10
N ASN A 119 18.17 -5.57 -19.82
CA ASN A 119 17.95 -4.29 -20.52
C ASN A 119 16.48 -3.85 -20.65
N LEU A 120 15.71 -4.08 -19.60
CA LEU A 120 14.33 -3.63 -19.47
C LEU A 120 14.25 -2.09 -19.55
N LYS A 121 13.49 -1.58 -20.51
CA LYS A 121 13.29 -0.14 -20.74
C LYS A 121 11.80 0.16 -20.89
N MET A 122 11.39 1.31 -20.38
CA MET A 122 10.06 1.86 -20.52
C MET A 122 10.18 3.28 -21.09
N VAL A 123 9.43 3.56 -22.15
CA VAL A 123 9.40 4.86 -22.83
C VAL A 123 7.95 5.31 -22.93
N LYS A 124 7.67 6.52 -22.43
CA LYS A 124 6.38 7.19 -22.59
C LYS A 124 6.27 7.74 -24.02
N THR A 125 5.11 7.56 -24.64
CA THR A 125 4.75 8.11 -25.95
C THR A 125 3.45 8.90 -25.83
N ASP A 126 3.05 9.62 -26.87
CA ASP A 126 1.84 10.45 -26.87
C ASP A 126 0.54 9.66 -26.69
N THR A 127 0.55 8.36 -27.02
CA THR A 127 -0.63 7.49 -27.02
C THR A 127 -0.50 6.31 -26.05
N GLY A 128 0.61 6.17 -25.32
CA GLY A 128 0.80 5.02 -24.43
C GLY A 128 2.23 4.80 -23.95
N LEU A 129 2.49 3.59 -23.49
CA LEU A 129 3.80 3.15 -22.98
C LEU A 129 4.39 2.10 -23.90
N LYS A 130 5.63 2.31 -24.32
CA LYS A 130 6.44 1.31 -25.02
C LYS A 130 7.42 0.69 -24.04
N ILE A 131 7.32 -0.63 -23.87
CA ILE A 131 8.21 -1.42 -23.03
C ILE A 131 9.06 -2.30 -23.94
N SER A 132 10.35 -2.42 -23.64
CA SER A 132 11.28 -3.26 -24.40
C SER A 132 12.26 -3.98 -23.48
N TRP A 133 12.74 -5.15 -23.90
CA TRP A 133 13.67 -5.99 -23.14
C TRP A 133 14.49 -6.88 -24.08
N ASP A 134 15.59 -7.43 -23.57
CA ASP A 134 16.36 -8.43 -24.29
C ASP A 134 15.66 -9.79 -24.28
N THR A 135 15.59 -10.46 -25.43
CA THR A 135 14.86 -11.72 -25.59
C THR A 135 15.56 -12.93 -24.95
N THR A 136 16.73 -12.73 -24.34
CA THR A 136 17.53 -13.77 -23.68
C THR A 136 17.03 -14.08 -22.27
N GLY A 137 17.58 -15.15 -21.67
CA GLY A 137 17.31 -15.50 -20.27
C GLY A 137 16.02 -16.30 -20.01
N GLY A 138 15.34 -16.79 -21.04
CA GLY A 138 14.18 -17.68 -20.90
C GLY A 138 13.84 -18.36 -22.23
N GLN A 139 12.66 -18.95 -22.32
CA GLN A 139 12.19 -19.52 -23.59
C GLN A 139 11.54 -18.44 -24.45
N ALA A 140 11.69 -18.56 -25.76
CA ALA A 140 11.14 -17.61 -26.74
C ALA A 140 9.62 -17.44 -26.61
N ASN A 141 8.91 -18.52 -26.26
CA ASN A 141 7.47 -18.56 -26.08
C ASN A 141 7.00 -18.24 -24.65
N ASP A 142 7.89 -17.88 -23.73
CA ASP A 142 7.49 -17.36 -22.41
C ASP A 142 6.54 -16.17 -22.60
N MET A 143 5.49 -16.11 -21.79
CA MET A 143 4.51 -15.03 -21.81
C MET A 143 4.93 -13.89 -20.90
N VAL A 144 4.80 -12.68 -21.42
CA VAL A 144 5.08 -11.43 -20.70
C VAL A 144 3.82 -10.99 -19.97
N MET A 145 3.97 -10.71 -18.68
CA MET A 145 2.93 -10.19 -17.80
C MET A 145 3.32 -8.77 -17.37
N ILE A 146 2.42 -7.80 -17.56
CA ILE A 146 2.67 -6.40 -17.18
C ILE A 146 1.55 -5.90 -16.27
N MET A 147 1.92 -5.15 -15.24
CA MET A 147 1.00 -4.44 -14.35
C MET A 147 1.24 -2.94 -14.47
N VAL A 148 0.19 -2.17 -14.72
CA VAL A 148 0.21 -0.70 -14.69
C VAL A 148 -0.69 -0.23 -13.55
N HIS A 149 -0.11 0.42 -12.55
CA HIS A 149 -0.82 0.93 -11.38
C HIS A 149 -0.85 2.45 -11.37
N HIS A 150 -2.00 3.03 -11.00
CA HIS A 150 -2.19 4.47 -10.81
C HIS A 150 -2.40 4.74 -9.32
N PRO A 151 -1.37 5.18 -8.58
CA PRO A 151 -1.45 5.43 -7.14
C PRO A 151 -2.54 6.41 -6.70
N VAL A 152 -2.81 7.43 -7.52
CA VAL A 152 -3.74 8.52 -7.19
C VAL A 152 -5.17 8.01 -7.11
N ASP A 153 -5.61 7.30 -8.14
CA ASP A 153 -6.97 6.75 -8.21
C ASP A 153 -7.06 5.36 -7.55
N GLY A 154 -5.91 4.75 -7.26
CA GLY A 154 -5.79 3.39 -6.75
C GLY A 154 -6.07 2.31 -7.80
N GLU A 155 -6.37 2.67 -9.06
CA GLU A 155 -6.68 1.71 -10.12
C GLU A 155 -5.44 0.97 -10.62
N SER A 156 -5.62 -0.27 -11.06
CA SER A 156 -4.57 -1.02 -11.75
C SER A 156 -5.13 -1.74 -12.97
N ARG A 157 -4.31 -1.86 -14.02
CA ARG A 157 -4.61 -2.61 -15.23
C ARG A 157 -3.54 -3.66 -15.45
N ASP A 158 -3.96 -4.91 -15.60
CA ASP A 158 -3.09 -6.05 -15.85
C ASP A 158 -3.15 -6.51 -17.30
N HIS A 159 -1.99 -6.86 -17.84
CA HIS A 159 -1.82 -7.52 -19.13
C HIS A 159 -1.20 -8.88 -18.86
N LEU A 160 -2.02 -9.90 -18.54
CA LEU A 160 -1.54 -11.23 -18.16
C LEU A 160 -0.90 -12.01 -19.33
N ASN A 161 -1.26 -11.67 -20.56
CA ASN A 161 -0.74 -12.29 -21.78
C ASN A 161 -0.38 -11.18 -22.78
N ALA A 162 0.53 -10.28 -22.40
CA ALA A 162 0.87 -9.11 -23.20
C ALA A 162 1.42 -9.48 -24.57
N CYS A 163 2.48 -10.31 -24.58
CA CYS A 163 3.05 -10.92 -25.78
C CYS A 163 3.99 -12.05 -25.38
N ARG A 164 4.61 -12.69 -26.38
CA ARG A 164 5.73 -13.61 -26.17
C ARG A 164 7.02 -12.85 -25.86
N ARG A 165 7.95 -13.49 -25.15
CA ARG A 165 9.26 -12.93 -24.80
C ARG A 165 10.08 -12.59 -26.02
N ASP A 166 10.05 -13.42 -27.07
CA ASP A 166 10.80 -13.24 -28.31
C ASP A 166 10.41 -12.03 -29.15
N VAL A 167 9.26 -11.40 -28.88
CA VAL A 167 8.87 -10.13 -29.49
C VAL A 167 9.80 -8.99 -29.05
N GLY A 168 10.35 -9.05 -27.83
CA GLY A 168 11.30 -8.06 -27.30
C GLY A 168 10.71 -6.67 -27.01
N THR A 169 9.44 -6.43 -27.34
CA THR A 169 8.75 -5.17 -27.06
C THR A 169 7.24 -5.36 -26.95
N HIS A 170 6.59 -4.50 -26.18
CA HIS A 170 5.14 -4.42 -26.10
C HIS A 170 4.70 -2.96 -25.95
N PHE A 171 3.56 -2.62 -26.58
CA PHE A 171 2.96 -1.30 -26.50
C PHE A 171 1.63 -1.36 -25.75
N ILE A 172 1.49 -0.52 -24.72
CA ILE A 172 0.28 -0.40 -23.93
C ILE A 172 -0.38 0.92 -24.27
N LEU A 173 -1.57 0.84 -24.87
CA LEU A 173 -2.40 2.02 -25.15
C LEU A 173 -2.95 2.58 -23.82
N LEU A 174 -2.77 3.87 -23.61
CA LEU A 174 -3.33 4.60 -22.47
C LEU A 174 -3.94 5.91 -22.94
N ASP A 175 -5.06 6.28 -22.35
CA ASP A 175 -5.70 7.58 -22.60
C ASP A 175 -4.81 8.71 -22.08
N LYS A 176 -4.89 9.89 -22.72
CA LYS A 176 -4.04 11.04 -22.36
C LYS A 176 -4.12 11.40 -20.87
N ASP A 177 -5.33 11.42 -20.32
CA ASP A 177 -5.56 11.74 -18.91
C ASP A 177 -4.80 10.77 -17.98
N ARG A 178 -4.75 9.48 -18.32
CA ARG A 178 -4.01 8.47 -17.55
C ARG A 178 -2.51 8.57 -17.73
N LEU A 179 -2.05 8.96 -18.93
CA LEU A 179 -0.63 9.18 -19.21
C LEU A 179 -0.05 10.38 -18.47
N GLU A 180 -0.87 11.34 -18.05
CA GLU A 180 -0.43 12.50 -17.27
C GLU A 180 -0.42 12.24 -15.76
N GLN A 181 -1.18 11.26 -15.29
CA GLN A 181 -1.17 10.83 -13.89
C GLN A 181 0.09 10.05 -13.51
N GLN A 182 0.37 9.96 -12.21
CA GLN A 182 1.42 9.08 -11.68
C GLN A 182 1.14 7.62 -12.07
N LEU A 183 2.15 6.96 -12.61
CA LEU A 183 2.10 5.56 -13.05
C LEU A 183 3.24 4.77 -12.42
N GLU A 184 2.94 3.56 -11.97
CA GLU A 184 3.90 2.59 -11.45
C GLU A 184 3.78 1.31 -12.27
N VAL A 185 4.85 0.91 -12.97
CA VAL A 185 4.80 -0.22 -13.90
C VAL A 185 5.70 -1.36 -13.46
N TYR A 186 5.17 -2.59 -13.54
CA TYR A 186 5.88 -3.81 -13.20
C TYR A 186 5.78 -4.82 -14.32
N ILE A 187 6.80 -5.65 -14.46
CA ILE A 187 6.86 -6.71 -15.47
C ILE A 187 7.38 -8.01 -14.87
N CYS A 188 6.82 -9.13 -15.33
CA CYS A 188 7.36 -10.46 -15.09
C CYS A 188 7.10 -11.38 -16.28
N PHE A 189 7.70 -12.56 -16.23
CA PHE A 189 7.63 -13.57 -17.30
C PHE A 189 7.08 -14.86 -16.73
N LYS A 190 6.15 -15.50 -17.44
CA LYS A 190 5.58 -16.81 -17.10
C LYS A 190 5.87 -17.78 -18.24
N SER A 191 6.32 -18.99 -17.92
CA SER A 191 6.59 -19.99 -18.96
C SER A 191 5.32 -20.35 -19.72
N ALA A 192 5.44 -20.74 -20.99
CA ALA A 192 4.29 -21.07 -21.84
C ALA A 192 3.43 -22.21 -21.27
N ASP A 193 4.04 -23.14 -20.53
CA ASP A 193 3.36 -24.24 -19.84
C ASP A 193 2.75 -23.83 -18.48
N GLY A 194 2.95 -22.58 -18.06
CA GLY A 194 2.44 -22.03 -16.80
C GLY A 194 3.09 -22.59 -15.53
N LYS A 195 4.20 -23.35 -15.65
CA LYS A 195 4.83 -24.02 -14.50
C LYS A 195 5.93 -23.20 -13.83
N GLN A 196 6.45 -22.18 -14.50
CA GLN A 196 7.50 -21.30 -13.98
C GLN A 196 7.11 -19.84 -14.15
N ILE A 197 7.56 -19.01 -13.22
CA ILE A 197 7.41 -17.56 -13.28
C ILE A 197 8.68 -16.88 -12.77
N SER A 198 8.95 -15.66 -13.24
CA SER A 198 10.05 -14.84 -12.76
C SER A 198 9.63 -14.01 -11.55
N ASN A 199 10.62 -13.47 -10.85
CA ASN A 199 10.36 -12.34 -9.95
C ASN A 199 9.84 -11.14 -10.75
N SER A 200 9.02 -10.31 -10.10
CA SER A 200 8.56 -9.05 -10.69
C SER A 200 9.66 -8.01 -10.64
N VAL A 201 9.82 -7.25 -11.72
CA VAL A 201 10.73 -6.11 -11.79
C VAL A 201 9.93 -4.84 -11.95
N TYR A 202 10.29 -3.85 -11.16
CA TYR A 202 9.76 -2.50 -11.25
C TYR A 202 10.47 -1.74 -12.38
N LEU A 203 9.70 -1.23 -13.35
CA LEU A 203 10.21 -0.50 -14.51
C LEU A 203 10.40 1.00 -14.25
N GLY A 204 9.81 1.51 -13.18
CA GLY A 204 9.92 2.91 -12.80
C GLY A 204 8.57 3.60 -12.67
N ASN A 205 8.69 4.85 -12.21
CA ASN A 205 7.60 5.80 -12.08
C ASN A 205 7.58 6.72 -13.31
N LEU A 206 6.39 7.00 -13.84
CA LEU A 206 6.18 8.10 -14.78
C LEU A 206 5.36 9.21 -14.11
N ASN A 207 5.77 10.46 -14.35
CA ASN A 207 5.18 11.70 -13.84
C ASN A 207 5.34 11.96 -12.32
N GLY A 208 6.23 11.24 -11.64
CA GLY A 208 6.68 11.50 -10.26
C GLY A 208 5.64 11.12 -9.18
N GLU A 209 6.02 11.32 -7.90
CA GLU A 209 5.07 11.24 -6.78
C GLU A 209 4.15 12.47 -6.80
N THR A 210 3.05 12.39 -7.54
CA THR A 210 2.04 13.46 -7.50
C THR A 210 1.09 13.17 -6.35
N TYR A 211 1.20 13.94 -5.26
CA TYR A 211 0.26 13.84 -4.15
C TYR A 211 -1.18 14.01 -4.66
N SER A 212 -2.10 13.15 -4.25
CA SER A 212 -3.52 13.28 -4.61
C SER A 212 -4.05 14.66 -4.22
N LEU A 213 -5.08 15.16 -4.93
CA LEU A 213 -5.70 16.47 -4.65
C LEU A 213 -6.11 16.64 -3.18
N GLU A 214 -6.50 15.54 -2.51
CA GLU A 214 -6.82 15.53 -1.09
C GLU A 214 -5.58 15.74 -0.21
N VAL A 215 -4.48 15.05 -0.52
CA VAL A 215 -3.20 15.20 0.19
C VAL A 215 -2.57 16.57 -0.06
N GLN A 216 -2.73 17.14 -1.26
CA GLN A 216 -2.34 18.52 -1.55
C GLN A 216 -3.14 19.51 -0.69
N LYS A 217 -4.47 19.37 -0.64
CA LYS A 217 -5.33 20.20 0.23
C LYS A 217 -4.99 20.06 1.71
N GLU A 218 -4.65 18.86 2.18
CA GLU A 218 -4.22 18.64 3.57
C GLU A 218 -2.86 19.29 3.86
N LYS A 219 -1.89 19.17 2.94
CA LYS A 219 -0.61 19.88 3.03
C LYS A 219 -0.78 21.40 3.02
N GLU A 220 -1.61 21.93 2.13
CA GLU A 220 -1.93 23.37 2.07
C GLU A 220 -2.55 23.85 3.38
N LYS A 221 -3.54 23.11 3.92
CA LYS A 221 -4.13 23.40 5.24
C LYS A 221 -3.08 23.37 6.35
N TYR A 222 -2.16 22.40 6.33
CA TYR A 222 -1.07 22.31 7.29
C TYR A 222 -0.14 23.54 7.20
N VAL A 223 0.28 23.93 6.00
CA VAL A 223 1.14 25.11 5.79
C VAL A 223 0.47 26.38 6.28
N VAL A 224 -0.81 26.58 5.96
CA VAL A 224 -1.58 27.75 6.43
C VAL A 224 -1.66 27.79 7.95
N LEU A 225 -1.96 26.65 8.59
CA LEU A 225 -2.04 26.56 10.05
C LEU A 225 -0.67 26.79 10.71
N LYS A 226 0.39 26.26 10.12
CA LYS A 226 1.76 26.41 10.60
C LYS A 226 2.22 27.87 10.54
N ASN A 227 1.95 28.57 9.44
CA ASN A 227 2.23 30.00 9.32
C ASN A 227 1.51 30.82 10.39
N ARG A 228 0.23 30.52 10.67
CA ARG A 228 -0.54 31.18 11.74
C ARG A 228 0.06 30.91 13.11
N PHE A 229 0.45 29.67 13.39
CA PHE A 229 1.12 29.30 14.64
C PHE A 229 2.46 30.01 14.82
N ASP A 230 3.27 30.12 13.76
CA ASP A 230 4.57 30.78 13.84
C ASP A 230 4.42 32.28 14.15
N GLN A 231 3.41 32.95 13.58
CA GLN A 231 3.07 34.33 13.93
C GLN A 231 2.60 34.49 15.38
N VAL A 232 1.64 33.64 15.81
CA VAL A 232 1.06 33.69 17.16
C VAL A 232 2.10 33.33 18.23
N SER A 233 2.97 32.36 17.96
CA SER A 233 4.03 31.97 18.89
C SER A 233 5.09 33.06 19.03
N ALA A 234 5.50 33.71 17.94
CA ALA A 234 6.44 34.83 17.99
C ALA A 234 5.88 36.00 18.82
N GLU A 235 4.60 36.32 18.66
CA GLU A 235 3.96 37.41 19.40
C GLU A 235 3.72 37.04 20.88
N TYR A 236 3.33 35.79 21.18
CA TYR A 236 3.27 35.26 22.55
C TYR A 236 4.61 35.32 23.28
N PHE A 237 5.70 34.84 22.66
CA PHE A 237 7.02 34.89 23.29
C PHE A 237 7.52 36.32 23.49
N ARG A 238 7.24 37.21 22.53
CA ARG A 238 7.56 38.64 22.66
C ARG A 238 6.85 39.28 23.85
N ILE A 239 5.55 38.99 24.04
CA ILE A 239 4.82 39.51 25.20
C ILE A 239 5.29 38.86 26.51
N MET A 240 5.62 37.56 26.49
CA MET A 240 6.19 36.88 27.66
C MET A 240 7.52 37.50 28.11
N GLU A 241 8.40 37.88 27.20
CA GLU A 241 9.63 38.63 27.53
C GLU A 241 9.32 40.00 28.16
N LEU A 242 8.36 40.74 27.59
CA LEU A 242 7.92 42.02 28.15
C LEU A 242 7.28 41.83 29.54
N ARG A 243 6.61 40.70 29.79
CA ARG A 243 5.96 40.38 31.07
C ARG A 243 6.95 40.21 32.22
N ILE A 244 8.19 39.80 31.93
CA ILE A 244 9.28 39.73 32.91
C ILE A 244 9.64 41.14 33.41
N SER A 245 9.45 42.16 32.58
CA SER A 245 9.74 43.57 32.92
C SER A 245 8.54 44.37 33.42
N ALA A 246 7.31 43.97 33.08
CA ALA A 246 6.07 44.66 33.47
C ALA A 246 4.95 43.63 33.71
N SER A 247 4.21 43.75 34.83
CA SER A 247 3.11 42.84 35.16
C SER A 247 1.93 42.99 34.19
N ILE A 248 2.02 42.34 33.04
CA ILE A 248 1.02 42.36 31.96
C ILE A 248 0.17 41.10 32.10
N ASP A 249 -1.02 41.24 32.68
CA ASP A 249 -2.06 40.19 32.70
C ASP A 249 -3.41 40.79 32.29
N ASN A 250 -3.57 41.01 30.99
CA ASN A 250 -4.81 41.55 30.43
C ASN A 250 -5.57 40.47 29.64
N LYS A 251 -6.83 40.77 29.30
CA LYS A 251 -7.69 39.86 28.53
C LYS A 251 -7.10 39.49 27.17
N ALA A 252 -6.35 40.41 26.54
CA ALA A 252 -5.72 40.18 25.25
C ALA A 252 -4.65 39.08 25.33
N PHE A 253 -3.80 39.12 26.37
CA PHE A 253 -2.77 38.11 26.61
C PHE A 253 -3.38 36.72 26.88
N ARG A 254 -4.43 36.63 27.69
CA ARG A 254 -5.11 35.34 27.94
C ARG A 254 -5.75 34.73 26.69
N ASN A 255 -6.27 35.57 25.79
CA ASN A 255 -6.80 35.09 24.50
C ASN A 255 -5.69 34.56 23.60
N LEU A 256 -4.56 35.27 23.56
CA LEU A 256 -3.40 34.89 22.79
C LEU A 256 -2.79 33.57 23.28
N GLU A 257 -2.61 33.41 24.58
CA GLU A 257 -2.14 32.17 25.20
C GLU A 257 -3.03 30.99 24.83
N LYS A 258 -4.35 31.19 24.88
CA LYS A 258 -5.33 30.17 24.48
C LYS A 258 -5.25 29.86 22.98
N GLU A 259 -5.06 30.86 22.11
CA GLU A 259 -4.87 30.65 20.68
C GLU A 259 -3.59 29.84 20.40
N TYR A 260 -2.48 30.18 21.07
CA TYR A 260 -1.23 29.43 21.00
C TYR A 260 -1.41 27.97 21.40
N GLU A 261 -2.05 27.69 22.54
CA GLU A 261 -2.27 26.30 23.01
C GLU A 261 -3.14 25.51 22.03
N VAL A 262 -4.23 26.11 21.53
CA VAL A 262 -5.13 25.46 20.57
C VAL A 262 -4.41 25.14 19.25
N LEU A 263 -3.62 26.09 18.73
CA LEU A 263 -2.86 25.88 17.49
C LEU A 263 -1.76 24.83 17.67
N LYS A 264 -1.09 24.83 18.84
CA LYS A 264 -0.09 23.82 19.21
C LYS A 264 -0.69 22.42 19.27
N GLU A 265 -1.86 22.26 19.88
CA GLU A 265 -2.58 20.98 19.89
C GLU A 265 -3.03 20.57 18.48
N LYS A 266 -3.61 21.49 17.70
CA LYS A 266 -4.06 21.17 16.32
C LYS A 266 -2.90 20.70 15.44
N LEU A 267 -1.76 21.39 15.47
CA LEU A 267 -0.56 21.01 14.70
C LEU A 267 0.03 19.67 15.12
N LYS A 268 -0.18 19.25 16.37
CA LYS A 268 0.32 17.95 16.88
C LYS A 268 -0.41 16.76 16.27
N TYR A 269 -1.66 16.92 15.84
CA TYR A 269 -2.53 15.84 15.35
C TYR A 269 -2.98 16.00 13.89
N MET A 270 -2.52 17.03 13.19
CA MET A 270 -2.93 17.31 11.81
C MET A 270 -2.14 16.45 10.80
N PRO A 271 -2.81 15.79 9.82
CA PRO A 271 -2.13 15.13 8.71
C PRO A 271 -1.47 16.16 7.77
N GLY A 272 -0.41 15.77 7.06
CA GLY A 272 0.28 16.63 6.09
C GLY A 272 1.56 17.31 6.59
N LYS A 273 2.07 16.94 7.77
CA LYS A 273 3.39 17.35 8.24
C LYS A 273 4.46 16.87 7.24
N PRO A 274 5.39 17.73 6.78
CA PRO A 274 6.51 17.27 5.98
C PRO A 274 7.33 16.26 6.80
N GLY A 275 7.47 15.05 6.26
CA GLY A 275 8.35 14.00 6.77
C GLY A 275 9.78 14.24 6.35
#